data_AF-A0A4S2MAZ2-F1
#
_entry.id   AF-A0A4S2MAZ2-F1
#
_cell.length_a   1.000
_cell.length_b   1.000
_cell.length_c   1.000
_cell.angle_alpha   90.00
_cell.angle_beta   90.00
_cell.angle_gamma   90.00
#
_symmetry.space_group_name_H-M   'P 1'
#
loop_
_entity.id
_entity.type
_entity.pdbx_description
1 polymer ?
#
loop_
_entity_poly.entity_id
_entity_poly.type
_entity_poly.pdbx_seq_one_letter_code
_entity_poly.pdbx_strand_id
1 'polypeptide(L)'
;QDTVLFNDTIRYNIRYGRQTATDEEVLQAACAADIHERILEFPDQYETIVGERGLKLSGGEKQRVAIARNVLKNPYIMLLDE
;
A
#
# COMPACT_ATOMS: atom_id res chain seq x y z
N GLN A 1 12.86 -7.90 -1.43
CA GLN A 1 12.80 -7.52 -2.87
C GLN A 1 12.28 -6.09 -2.99
N ASP A 2 12.93 -5.18 -3.74
CA ASP A 2 12.52 -3.77 -3.83
C ASP A 2 11.08 -3.64 -4.36
N THR A 3 10.15 -3.28 -3.47
CA THR A 3 8.78 -3.00 -3.88
C THR A 3 8.76 -1.69 -4.65
N VAL A 4 8.55 -1.79 -5.95
CA VAL A 4 8.32 -0.60 -6.79
C VAL A 4 6.91 -0.10 -6.55
N LEU A 5 6.81 1.13 -6.06
CA LEU A 5 5.57 1.89 -6.00
C LEU A 5 5.47 2.78 -7.23
N PHE A 6 4.25 2.90 -7.76
CA PHE A 6 3.93 3.86 -8.81
C PHE A 6 3.98 5.28 -8.22
N ASN A 7 4.36 6.25 -9.05
CA ASN A 7 4.28 7.67 -8.70
C ASN A 7 2.82 8.14 -8.72
N ASP A 8 2.05 7.67 -7.76
CA ASP A 8 0.61 7.87 -7.62
C ASP A 8 0.25 7.89 -6.12
N THR A 9 -1.03 7.95 -5.78
CA THR A 9 -1.50 7.98 -4.40
C THR A 9 -1.20 6.67 -3.66
N ILE A 10 -1.19 6.72 -2.33
CA ILE A 10 -1.13 5.51 -1.50
C ILE A 10 -2.30 4.58 -1.83
N ARG A 11 -3.52 5.15 -1.96
CA ARG A 11 -4.73 4.40 -2.34
C ARG A 11 -4.53 3.63 -3.65
N TYR A 12 -4.04 4.30 -4.69
CA TYR A 12 -3.78 3.68 -5.98
C TYR A 12 -2.78 2.52 -5.84
N ASN A 13 -1.70 2.77 -5.12
CA ASN A 13 -0.66 1.77 -4.94
C ASN A 13 -1.16 0.51 -4.21
N ILE A 14 -2.08 0.63 -3.25
CA ILE A 14 -2.71 -0.53 -2.59
C ILE A 14 -3.72 -1.19 -3.53
N ARG A 15 -4.64 -0.40 -4.11
CA ARG A 15 -5.67 -0.87 -5.06
C ARG A 15 -5.10 -1.58 -6.28
N TYR A 16 -3.86 -1.28 -6.66
CA TYR A 16 -3.19 -1.97 -7.76
C TYR A 16 -3.16 -3.50 -7.58
N GLY A 17 -3.22 -4.02 -6.34
CA GLY A 17 -3.33 -5.45 -6.07
C GLY A 17 -4.61 -6.08 -6.64
N ARG A 18 -5.70 -5.32 -6.70
CA ARG A 18 -6.98 -5.68 -7.32
C ARG A 18 -7.76 -4.41 -7.70
N GLN A 19 -7.74 -4.04 -8.98
CA GLN A 19 -8.30 -2.76 -9.45
C GLN A 19 -9.81 -2.61 -9.22
N THR A 20 -10.54 -3.72 -9.11
CA THR A 20 -11.98 -3.74 -8.83
C THR A 20 -12.30 -3.59 -7.34
N ALA A 21 -11.29 -3.48 -6.47
CA ALA A 21 -11.50 -3.36 -5.04
C ALA A 21 -12.12 -2.03 -4.65
N THR A 22 -13.10 -2.08 -3.74
CA THR A 22 -13.75 -0.88 -3.20
C THR A 22 -12.79 -0.07 -2.32
N ASP A 23 -13.19 1.15 -1.95
CA ASP A 23 -12.43 1.94 -0.97
C ASP A 23 -12.34 1.24 0.38
N GLU A 24 -13.42 0.60 0.82
CA GLU A 24 -13.45 -0.15 2.07
C GLU A 24 -12.44 -1.31 2.06
N GLU A 25 -12.38 -2.09 0.97
CA GLU A 25 -11.42 -3.19 0.87
C GLU A 25 -9.96 -2.69 0.89
N VAL A 26 -9.69 -1.52 0.33
CA VAL A 26 -8.36 -0.87 0.40
C VAL A 26 -8.03 -0.47 1.84
N LEU A 27 -8.98 0.10 2.58
CA LEU A 27 -8.82 0.44 4.00
C LEU A 27 -8.52 -0.82 4.82
N GLN A 28 -9.30 -1.89 4.63
CA GLN A 28 -9.10 -3.16 5.34
C GLN A 28 -7.73 -3.78 5.04
N ALA A 29 -7.27 -3.73 3.79
CA ALA A 29 -5.94 -4.19 3.43
C ALA A 29 -4.82 -3.35 4.05
N ALA A 30 -5.00 -2.04 4.17
CA ALA A 30 -4.05 -1.15 4.85
C ALA A 30 -4.02 -1.39 6.37
N CYS A 31 -5.16 -1.68 7.00
CA CYS A 31 -5.24 -2.09 8.41
C CYS A 31 -4.52 -3.42 8.64
N ALA A 32 -4.77 -4.42 7.79
CA ALA A 32 -4.12 -5.73 7.87
C ALA A 32 -2.59 -5.67 7.67
N ALA A 33 -2.10 -4.65 6.97
CA ALA A 33 -0.68 -4.41 6.76
C ALA A 33 -0.04 -3.43 7.76
N ASP A 34 -0.76 -3.05 8.82
CA ASP A 34 -0.28 -2.15 9.88
C ASP A 34 0.24 -0.79 9.37
N ILE A 35 -0.45 -0.22 8.37
CA ILE A 35 -0.10 1.09 7.80
C ILE A 35 -1.24 2.10 7.82
N HIS A 36 -2.47 1.67 8.14
CA HIS A 36 -3.63 2.55 8.14
C HIS A 36 -3.44 3.81 8.99
N GLU A 37 -3.12 3.64 10.28
CA GLU A 37 -2.92 4.77 11.21
C GLU A 37 -1.83 5.71 10.70
N ARG A 38 -0.73 5.14 10.20
CA ARG A 38 0.37 5.92 9.64
C ARG A 38 -0.06 6.68 8.38
N ILE A 39 -0.92 6.12 7.53
CA ILE A 39 -1.48 6.83 6.37
C ILE A 39 -2.29 8.04 6.82
N LEU A 40 -3.09 7.91 7.89
CA LEU A 40 -3.92 9.00 8.40
C LEU A 40 -3.10 10.19 8.96
N GLU A 41 -1.84 9.97 9.31
CA GLU A 41 -0.92 11.03 9.75
C GLU A 41 -0.36 11.89 8.60
N PHE A 42 -0.46 11.44 7.34
CA PHE A 42 -0.04 12.27 6.20
C PHE A 42 -1.08 13.38 5.91
N PRO A 43 -0.66 14.58 5.45
CA PRO A 43 -1.58 15.69 5.18
C PRO A 43 -2.73 15.34 4.24
N ASP A 44 -2.45 14.55 3.20
CA ASP A 44 -3.44 14.14 2.18
C ASP A 44 -3.93 12.69 2.39
N GLN A 45 -3.53 12.07 3.51
CA GLN A 45 -3.91 10.71 3.88
C GLN A 45 -3.72 9.70 2.73
N TYR A 46 -4.77 8.99 2.33
CA TYR A 46 -4.76 8.03 1.23
C TYR A 46 -4.51 8.64 -0.16
N GLU A 47 -4.76 9.95 -0.32
CA GLU A 47 -4.48 10.71 -1.54
C GLU A 47 -3.03 11.22 -1.60
N THR A 48 -2.22 10.96 -0.56
CA THR A 48 -0.81 11.31 -0.55
C THR A 48 -0.09 10.66 -1.74
N ILE A 49 0.44 11.48 -2.64
CA ILE A 49 1.26 11.04 -3.76
C ILE A 49 2.62 10.60 -3.23
N VAL A 50 2.97 9.32 -3.39
CA VAL A 50 4.18 8.72 -2.80
C VAL A 50 5.49 9.20 -3.45
N GLY A 51 5.41 9.86 -4.61
CA GLY A 51 6.57 10.31 -5.39
C GLY A 51 7.19 9.19 -6.23
N GLU A 52 8.17 9.53 -7.05
CA GLU A 52 8.87 8.55 -7.89
C GLU A 52 9.48 7.44 -7.01
N ARG A 53 9.16 6.17 -7.31
CA ARG A 53 9.57 4.99 -6.50
C ARG A 53 9.24 5.10 -5.00
N GLY A 54 8.20 5.86 -4.65
CA GLY A 54 7.78 6.04 -3.27
C GLY A 54 8.72 6.89 -2.42
N LEU A 55 9.51 7.80 -2.99
CA LEU A 55 10.49 8.63 -2.27
C LEU A 55 9.94 9.36 -1.02
N LYS A 56 8.64 9.61 -0.91
CA LYS A 56 8.03 10.24 0.27
C LYS A 56 7.71 9.27 1.41
N LEU A 57 7.94 7.97 1.21
CA LEU A 57 7.77 6.93 2.21
C LEU A 57 9.14 6.43 2.69
N SER A 58 9.26 6.17 3.98
CA SER A 58 10.33 5.38 4.58
C SER A 58 10.36 3.95 4.02
N GLY A 59 11.48 3.24 4.21
CA GLY A 59 11.60 1.85 3.75
C GLY A 59 10.51 0.93 4.32
N GLY A 60 10.24 1.03 5.63
CA GLY A 60 9.19 0.24 6.29
C GLY A 60 7.78 0.59 5.79
N GLU A 61 7.50 1.86 5.51
CA GLU A 61 6.21 2.26 4.92
C GLU A 61 6.05 1.70 3.51
N LYS A 62 7.10 1.71 2.67
CA LYS A 62 7.05 1.08 1.34
C LYS A 62 6.75 -0.41 1.43
N GLN A 63 7.40 -1.11 2.35
CA GLN A 63 7.18 -2.53 2.58
C GLN A 63 5.74 -2.80 3.02
N ARG A 64 5.19 -2.01 3.94
CA ARG A 64 3.80 -2.18 4.38
C ARG A 64 2.78 -1.85 3.28
N VAL A 65 3.02 -0.86 2.42
CA VAL A 65 2.17 -0.64 1.22
C VAL A 65 2.24 -1.86 0.27
N ALA A 66 3.41 -2.50 0.14
CA ALA A 66 3.57 -3.74 -0.61
C ALA A 66 2.76 -4.90 -0.02
N ILE A 67 2.78 -5.02 1.31
CA ILE A 67 2.03 -6.04 2.04
C ILE A 67 0.54 -5.79 1.84
N ALA A 68 0.05 -4.56 2.03
CA ALA A 68 -1.36 -4.20 1.80
C ALA A 68 -1.81 -4.55 0.39
N ARG A 69 -0.99 -4.25 -0.64
CA ARG A 69 -1.24 -4.63 -2.03
C ARG A 69 -1.40 -6.15 -2.19
N ASN A 70 -0.54 -6.94 -1.54
CA ASN A 70 -0.61 -8.41 -1.61
C ASN A 70 -1.80 -8.98 -0.83
N VAL A 71 -2.11 -8.43 0.35
CA VAL A 71 -3.32 -8.78 1.12
C VAL A 71 -4.57 -8.57 0.26
N LEU A 72 -4.66 -7.43 -0.42
CA LEU A 72 -5.80 -7.11 -1.28
C LEU A 72 -5.90 -8.02 -2.51
N LYS A 73 -4.75 -8.42 -3.07
CA LYS A 73 -4.66 -9.38 -4.18
C LYS A 73 -5.12 -10.78 -3.76
N ASN A 74 -4.98 -11.13 -2.48
CA ASN A 74 -5.34 -12.41 -1.88
C ASN A 74 -4.89 -13.64 -2.73
N PRO A 75 -3.59 -13.79 -3.02
CA PRO A 75 -3.10 -14.91 -3.82
C PRO A 75 -3.21 -16.24 -3.06
N TYR A 76 -3.38 -17.34 -3.78
CA TYR A 76 -3.43 -18.70 -3.20
C TYR A 76 -2.19 -19.08 -2.37
N ILE A 77 -1.02 -18.54 -2.73
CA ILE A 77 0.24 -18.70 -1.98
C ILE A 77 0.90 -17.32 -1.90
N MET A 78 1.27 -16.92 -0.69
CA MET A 78 2.00 -15.68 -0.41
C MET A 78 3.37 -16.04 0.18
N LEU A 79 4.44 -15.62 -0.50
CA LEU A 79 5.80 -15.81 -0.03
C LEU A 79 6.36 -14.43 0.34
N LEU A 80 6.65 -14.25 1.63
CA LEU A 80 7.31 -13.07 2.17
C LEU A 80 8.77 -13.46 2.45
N ASP A 81 9.70 -12.83 1.76
CA ASP A 81 11.13 -12.93 2.06
C ASP A 81 11.57 -11.54 2.53
N GLU A 82 12.13 -11.47 3.73
CA GLU A 82 12.61 -10.21 4.35
C GLU A 82 13.76 -9.61 3.52
#